data_AF-A0A1G0FGZ4-F1
#
_entry.id   AF-A0A1G0FGZ4-F1
#
_cell.length_a   1.000
_cell.length_b   1.000
_cell.length_c   1.000
_cell.angle_alpha   90.00
_cell.angle_beta   90.00
_cell.angle_gamma   90.00
#
_symmetry.space_group_name_H-M   'P 1'
#
loop_
_entity.id
_entity.type
_entity.pdbx_description
1 polymer ?
#
loop_
_entity_poly.entity_id
_entity_poly.type
_entity_poly.pdbx_seq_one_letter_code
_entity_poly.pdbx_strand_id
1 'polypeptide(L)'
;MGVFKTVKTFAKDQVDAPTWLGLQTVSGSITKTVELGKRLFIPKKSTYTETFEEAKERLHLTDEDLEKRISHFRKIQYFFILLTISTFAYAFVFLFFKKSFQNTISCLAISGISFSQLFRYNFWIFQIKKRKLGCTFQEWWEHFIKRSTS
;
A
#
# COMPACT_ATOMS: atom_id res chain seq x y z
N MET A 1 -52.32 17.38 3.03
CA MET A 1 -51.15 17.06 3.88
C MET A 1 -49.95 16.45 3.11
N GLY A 2 -49.76 16.72 1.81
CA GLY A 2 -48.68 16.10 1.01
C GLY A 2 -47.44 16.98 0.78
N VAL A 3 -47.65 18.27 0.52
CA VAL A 3 -46.60 19.21 0.06
C VAL A 3 -45.52 19.45 1.14
N PHE A 4 -45.92 19.56 2.41
CA PHE A 4 -45.00 19.77 3.53
C PHE A 4 -44.06 18.58 3.74
N LYS A 5 -44.52 17.36 3.45
CA LYS A 5 -43.71 16.15 3.57
C LYS A 5 -42.66 16.11 2.46
N THR A 6 -43.05 16.45 1.23
CA THR A 6 -42.18 16.54 0.07
C THR A 6 -41.07 17.57 0.27
N VAL A 7 -41.41 18.80 0.71
CA VAL A 7 -40.41 19.85 0.98
C VAL A 7 -39.44 19.45 2.10
N LYS A 8 -39.95 18.78 3.15
CA LYS A 8 -39.11 18.27 4.24
C LYS A 8 -38.11 17.20 3.77
N THR A 9 -38.51 16.34 2.83
CA THR A 9 -37.62 15.33 2.26
C THR A 9 -36.54 15.97 1.38
N PHE A 10 -36.92 16.93 0.53
CA PHE A 10 -35.96 17.66 -0.32
C PHE A 10 -34.95 18.49 0.50
N ALA A 11 -35.39 19.15 1.58
CA ALA A 11 -34.50 19.89 2.47
C ALA A 11 -33.53 18.97 3.22
N LYS A 12 -33.96 17.75 3.57
CA LYS A 12 -33.11 16.76 4.25
C LYS A 12 -32.03 16.21 3.31
N ASP A 13 -32.40 15.90 2.07
CA ASP A 13 -31.49 15.37 1.03
C ASP A 13 -30.40 16.38 0.64
N GLN A 14 -30.72 17.68 0.69
CA GLN A 14 -29.78 18.79 0.45
C GLN A 14 -28.83 19.04 1.64
N VAL A 15 -29.21 18.67 2.86
CA VAL A 15 -28.44 18.92 4.10
C VAL A 15 -27.64 17.69 4.55
N ASP A 16 -27.81 16.54 3.89
CA ASP A 16 -27.04 15.32 4.16
C ASP A 16 -25.59 15.41 3.61
N ALA A 17 -24.81 16.36 4.13
CA ALA A 17 -23.38 16.55 3.89
C ALA A 17 -22.51 15.27 3.94
N PRO A 18 -22.74 14.29 4.85
CA PRO A 18 -21.96 13.05 4.82
C PRO A 18 -22.22 12.16 3.61
N THR A 19 -23.40 12.28 2.98
CA THR A 19 -23.76 11.57 1.76
C THR A 19 -23.08 12.19 0.54
N TRP A 20 -23.03 13.52 0.45
CA TRP A 20 -22.32 14.26 -0.61
C TRP A 20 -20.81 14.00 -0.61
N LEU A 21 -20.22 13.88 0.57
CA LEU A 21 -18.80 13.56 0.73
C LEU A 21 -18.49 12.06 0.55
N GLY A 22 -19.51 11.22 0.33
CA GLY A 22 -19.34 9.78 0.20
C GLY A 22 -18.69 9.14 1.43
N LEU A 23 -18.86 9.74 2.62
CA LEU A 23 -18.15 9.32 3.83
C LEU A 23 -18.44 7.86 4.20
N GLN A 24 -19.62 7.35 3.87
CA GLN A 24 -19.99 5.93 4.07
C GLN A 24 -19.22 4.99 3.14
N THR A 25 -18.97 5.39 1.89
CA THR A 25 -18.16 4.64 0.92
C THR A 25 -16.69 4.66 1.31
N VAL A 26 -16.21 5.83 1.76
CA VAL A 26 -14.84 6.01 2.24
C VAL A 26 -14.61 5.21 3.52
N SER A 27 -15.50 5.29 4.50
CA SER A 27 -15.38 4.53 5.75
C SER A 27 -15.45 3.03 5.48
N GLY A 28 -16.37 2.56 4.62
CA GLY A 28 -16.46 1.15 4.24
C GLY A 28 -15.19 0.65 3.52
N SER A 29 -14.56 1.47 2.69
CA SER A 29 -13.30 1.14 2.01
C SER A 29 -12.11 1.13 2.97
N ILE A 30 -12.05 2.09 3.91
CA ILE A 30 -11.04 2.12 4.97
C ILE A 30 -11.18 0.89 5.86
N THR A 31 -12.39 0.52 6.29
CA THR A 31 -12.61 -0.66 7.14
C THR A 31 -12.15 -1.94 6.45
N LYS A 32 -12.48 -2.12 5.16
CA LYS A 32 -11.99 -3.26 4.37
C LYS A 32 -10.46 -3.27 4.25
N THR A 33 -9.85 -2.11 4.07
CA THR A 33 -8.39 -1.97 3.99
C THR A 33 -7.72 -2.27 5.33
N VAL A 34 -8.32 -1.82 6.44
CA VAL A 34 -7.87 -2.12 7.81
C VAL A 34 -8.06 -3.59 8.12
N GLU A 35 -9.12 -4.24 7.65
CA GLU A 35 -9.34 -5.67 7.85
C GLU A 35 -8.32 -6.52 7.06
N LEU A 36 -8.03 -6.14 5.80
CA LEU A 36 -6.93 -6.72 5.04
C LEU A 36 -5.59 -6.49 5.74
N GLY A 37 -5.34 -5.28 6.26
CA GLY A 37 -4.18 -4.97 7.08
C GLY A 37 -4.10 -5.90 8.29
N LYS A 38 -5.17 -6.02 9.08
CA LYS A 38 -5.21 -6.94 10.23
C LYS A 38 -4.95 -8.39 9.83
N ARG A 39 -5.45 -8.87 8.68
CA ARG A 39 -5.14 -10.22 8.17
C ARG A 39 -3.68 -10.40 7.72
N LEU A 40 -3.05 -9.34 7.23
CA LEU A 40 -1.63 -9.36 6.83
C LEU A 40 -0.68 -9.18 8.02
N PHE A 41 -1.07 -8.40 9.03
CA PHE A 41 -0.25 -8.06 10.21
C PHE A 41 -0.47 -8.98 11.41
N ILE A 42 -1.61 -9.69 11.49
CA ILE A 42 -1.81 -10.79 12.43
C ILE A 42 -1.46 -12.05 11.65
N PRO A 43 -0.21 -12.54 11.71
CA PRO A 43 0.14 -13.77 11.05
C PRO A 43 -0.74 -14.87 11.63
N LYS A 44 -1.55 -15.50 10.78
CA LYS A 44 -2.16 -16.79 11.11
C LYS A 44 -0.98 -17.71 11.40
N LYS A 45 -0.71 -18.00 12.69
CA LYS A 45 0.40 -18.87 13.10
C LYS A 45 0.33 -20.13 12.24
N SER A 46 1.24 -20.26 11.28
CA SER A 46 1.27 -21.45 10.45
C SER A 46 1.70 -22.60 11.35
N THR A 47 0.89 -23.65 11.40
CA THR A 47 1.21 -24.88 12.12
C THR A 47 2.49 -25.55 11.60
N TYR A 48 3.00 -25.10 10.45
CA TYR A 48 4.29 -25.50 9.88
C TYR A 48 5.25 -24.31 9.83
N THR A 49 6.40 -24.46 10.48
CA THR A 49 7.54 -23.54 10.38
C THR A 49 8.45 -24.12 9.30
N GLU A 50 8.04 -24.02 8.03
CA GLU A 50 8.85 -24.53 6.91
C GLU A 50 10.11 -23.66 6.82
N THR A 51 11.26 -24.27 7.02
CA THR A 51 12.55 -23.59 6.97
C THR A 51 12.87 -23.19 5.52
N PHE A 52 13.63 -22.11 5.32
CA PHE A 52 13.96 -21.61 3.97
C PHE A 52 14.64 -22.67 3.09
N GLU A 53 15.36 -23.61 3.70
CA GLU A 53 15.98 -24.75 3.01
C GLU A 53 14.92 -25.76 2.51
N GLU A 54 13.89 -26.10 3.30
CA GLU A 54 12.80 -26.99 2.86
C GLU A 54 11.97 -26.36 1.73
N ALA A 55 11.72 -25.04 1.81
CA ALA A 55 11.04 -24.31 0.73
C ALA A 55 11.89 -24.23 -0.54
N LYS A 56 13.22 -24.12 -0.41
CA LYS A 56 14.17 -24.10 -1.54
C LYS A 56 14.28 -25.47 -2.21
N GLU A 57 14.29 -26.53 -1.41
CA GLU A 57 14.28 -27.93 -1.86
C GLU A 57 12.98 -28.26 -2.60
N ARG A 58 11.81 -27.88 -2.04
CA ARG A 58 10.51 -28.07 -2.71
C ARG A 58 10.38 -27.31 -4.02
N LEU A 59 10.94 -26.11 -4.10
CA LEU A 59 10.83 -25.25 -5.29
C LEU A 59 11.98 -25.45 -6.29
N HIS A 60 12.91 -26.38 -6.04
CA HIS A 60 14.11 -26.62 -6.86
C HIS A 60 14.87 -25.33 -7.22
N LEU A 61 14.95 -24.38 -6.28
CA LEU A 61 15.59 -23.09 -6.52
C LEU A 61 17.09 -23.16 -6.19
N THR A 62 17.94 -23.00 -7.19
CA THR A 62 19.39 -22.80 -6.99
C THR A 62 19.63 -21.39 -6.43
N ASP A 63 20.69 -21.22 -5.62
CA ASP A 63 21.06 -19.90 -5.08
C ASP A 63 21.27 -18.84 -6.18
N GLU A 64 21.76 -19.26 -7.35
CA GLU A 64 21.94 -18.40 -8.53
C GLU A 64 20.63 -17.82 -9.08
N ASP A 65 19.54 -18.59 -9.06
CA ASP A 65 18.23 -18.13 -9.54
C ASP A 65 17.58 -17.16 -8.55
N LEU A 66 17.85 -17.32 -7.26
CA LEU A 66 17.44 -16.37 -6.22
C LEU A 66 18.15 -15.03 -6.42
N GLU A 67 19.47 -15.01 -6.68
CA GLU A 67 20.21 -13.78 -6.94
C GLU A 67 19.73 -13.06 -8.20
N LYS A 68 19.47 -13.80 -9.29
CA LYS A 68 18.88 -13.24 -10.51
C LYS A 68 17.53 -12.57 -10.21
N ARG A 69 16.65 -13.22 -9.44
CA ARG A 69 15.35 -12.66 -9.04
C ARG A 69 15.50 -11.40 -8.19
N ILE A 70 16.44 -11.37 -7.25
CA ILE A 70 16.73 -10.17 -6.45
C ILE A 70 17.14 -9.00 -7.36
N SER A 71 17.99 -9.25 -8.35
CA SER A 71 18.43 -8.21 -9.29
C SER A 71 17.25 -7.64 -10.09
N HIS A 72 16.31 -8.49 -10.51
CA HIS A 72 15.09 -8.07 -11.21
C HIS A 72 14.17 -7.27 -10.30
N PHE A 73 13.90 -7.76 -9.09
CA PHE A 73 13.09 -7.02 -8.11
C PHE A 73 13.69 -5.67 -7.78
N ARG A 74 15.02 -5.55 -7.72
CA ARG A 74 15.70 -4.28 -7.48
C ARG A 74 15.51 -3.30 -8.65
N LYS A 75 15.56 -3.76 -9.91
CA LYS A 75 15.25 -2.93 -11.08
C LYS A 75 13.80 -2.42 -11.03
N ILE A 76 12.86 -3.31 -10.72
CA ILE A 76 11.44 -2.97 -10.56
C ILE A 76 11.24 -1.98 -9.41
N GLN A 77 11.94 -2.17 -8.29
CA GLN A 77 11.92 -1.25 -7.16
C GLN A 77 12.35 0.16 -7.58
N TYR A 78 13.46 0.29 -8.31
CA TYR A 78 13.92 1.59 -8.82
C TYR A 78 12.91 2.24 -9.78
N PHE A 79 12.26 1.45 -10.63
CA PHE A 79 11.18 1.94 -11.49
C PHE A 79 10.02 2.53 -10.67
N PHE A 80 9.56 1.84 -9.63
CA PHE A 80 8.50 2.37 -8.74
C PHE A 80 8.94 3.57 -7.92
N ILE A 81 10.21 3.64 -7.50
CA ILE A 81 10.77 4.85 -6.85
C ILE A 81 10.67 6.04 -7.79
N LEU A 82 11.16 5.89 -9.02
CA LEU A 82 11.14 6.95 -10.02
C LEU A 82 9.70 7.38 -10.31
N LEU A 83 8.80 6.43 -10.54
CA LEU A 83 7.38 6.70 -10.79
C LEU A 83 6.72 7.43 -9.61
N THR A 84 7.02 7.04 -8.37
CA THR A 84 6.49 7.68 -7.16
C THR A 84 6.97 9.12 -7.08
N ILE A 85 8.27 9.38 -7.28
CA ILE A 85 8.84 10.74 -7.25
C ILE A 85 8.25 11.60 -8.37
N SER A 86 8.17 11.08 -9.60
CA SER A 86 7.62 11.81 -10.75
C SER A 86 6.15 12.17 -10.53
N THR A 87 5.32 11.23 -10.08
CA THR A 87 3.89 11.49 -9.82
C THR A 87 3.67 12.42 -8.63
N PHE A 88 4.51 12.33 -7.60
CA PHE A 88 4.45 13.20 -6.44
C PHE A 88 4.88 14.64 -6.77
N ALA A 89 5.96 14.81 -7.53
CA ALA A 89 6.37 16.12 -8.04
C ALA A 89 5.29 16.75 -8.94
N TYR A 90 4.65 15.94 -9.79
CA TYR A 90 3.56 16.40 -10.64
C TYR A 90 2.33 16.83 -9.83
N ALA A 91 2.03 16.13 -8.74
CA ALA A 91 0.96 16.52 -7.81
C ALA A 91 1.21 17.91 -7.19
N PHE A 92 2.46 18.21 -6.80
CA PHE A 92 2.83 19.53 -6.30
C PHE A 92 2.67 20.63 -7.35
N VAL A 93 3.07 20.37 -8.60
CA VAL A 93 2.88 21.32 -9.69
C VAL A 93 1.39 21.66 -9.86
N PHE A 94 0.49 20.68 -9.82
CA PHE A 94 -0.95 20.97 -9.91
C PHE A 94 -1.49 21.76 -8.71
N LEU A 95 -0.97 21.49 -7.51
CA LEU A 95 -1.39 22.17 -6.29
C LEU A 95 -0.99 23.66 -6.33
N PHE A 96 0.26 23.97 -6.71
CA PHE A 96 0.76 25.34 -6.70
C PHE A 96 0.36 26.16 -7.93
N PHE A 97 0.37 25.60 -9.14
CA PHE A 97 0.13 26.36 -10.36
C PHE A 97 -1.34 26.40 -10.79
N LYS A 98 -2.06 25.27 -10.70
CA LYS A 98 -3.44 25.17 -11.20
C LYS A 98 -4.51 25.25 -10.11
N LYS A 99 -4.13 25.19 -8.83
CA LYS A 99 -5.03 25.13 -7.65
C LYS A 99 -6.18 24.11 -7.81
N SER A 100 -5.95 23.06 -8.60
CA SER A 100 -6.96 22.07 -8.93
C SER A 100 -6.88 20.89 -7.97
N PHE A 101 -7.64 20.99 -6.88
CA PHE A 101 -7.60 20.03 -5.77
C PHE A 101 -7.93 18.59 -6.21
N GLN A 102 -8.88 18.42 -7.14
CA GLN A 102 -9.30 17.12 -7.65
C GLN A 102 -8.16 16.38 -8.39
N ASN A 103 -7.37 17.10 -9.18
CA ASN A 103 -6.23 16.52 -9.90
C ASN A 103 -5.09 16.18 -8.94
N THR A 104 -4.83 17.03 -7.95
CA THR A 104 -3.83 16.75 -6.92
C THR A 104 -4.18 15.50 -6.12
N ILE A 105 -5.44 15.32 -5.71
CA ILE A 105 -5.87 14.09 -5.00
C ILE A 105 -5.66 12.85 -5.87
N SER A 106 -6.02 12.91 -7.15
CA SER A 106 -5.83 11.79 -8.08
C SER A 106 -4.36 11.42 -8.24
N CYS A 107 -3.47 12.41 -8.41
CA CYS A 107 -2.02 12.16 -8.49
C CYS A 107 -1.44 11.65 -7.17
N LEU A 108 -1.91 12.16 -6.02
CA LEU A 108 -1.52 11.65 -4.70
C LEU A 108 -1.95 10.20 -4.49
N ALA A 109 -3.15 9.82 -4.93
CA ALA A 109 -3.62 8.44 -4.86
C ALA A 109 -2.72 7.49 -5.67
N ILE A 110 -2.37 7.87 -6.91
CA ILE A 110 -1.47 7.09 -7.77
C ILE A 110 -0.07 6.98 -7.16
N SER A 111 0.44 8.07 -6.60
CA SER A 111 1.73 8.09 -5.90
C SER A 111 1.69 7.16 -4.68
N GLY A 112 0.61 7.18 -3.89
CA GLY A 112 0.41 6.28 -2.75
C GLY A 112 0.38 4.80 -3.13
N ILE A 113 -0.30 4.44 -4.24
CA ILE A 113 -0.30 3.07 -4.76
C ILE A 113 1.12 2.66 -5.20
N SER A 114 1.81 3.52 -5.93
CA SER A 114 3.19 3.26 -6.40
C SER A 114 4.17 3.10 -5.22
N PHE A 115 4.01 3.91 -4.18
CA PHE A 115 4.76 3.82 -2.94
C PHE A 115 4.47 2.51 -2.20
N SER A 116 3.21 2.07 -2.13
CA SER A 116 2.88 0.76 -1.55
C SER A 116 3.57 -0.40 -2.28
N GLN A 117 3.66 -0.35 -3.62
CA GLN A 117 4.41 -1.36 -4.39
C GLN A 117 5.91 -1.32 -4.07
N LEU A 118 6.50 -0.13 -3.96
CA LEU A 118 7.89 0.03 -3.55
C LEU A 118 8.19 -0.68 -2.22
N PHE A 119 7.33 -0.49 -1.20
CA PHE A 119 7.45 -1.19 0.08
C PHE A 119 7.39 -2.70 -0.07
N ARG A 120 6.44 -3.20 -0.86
CA ARG A 120 6.28 -4.64 -1.13
C ARG A 120 7.54 -5.26 -1.73
N TYR A 121 8.12 -4.64 -2.76
CA TYR A 121 9.34 -5.16 -3.39
C TYR A 121 10.56 -5.08 -2.47
N ASN A 122 10.67 -4.00 -1.68
CA ASN A 122 11.74 -3.88 -0.68
C ASN A 122 11.65 -5.00 0.36
N PHE A 123 10.44 -5.29 0.84
CA PHE A 123 10.18 -6.36 1.79
C PHE A 123 10.51 -7.74 1.20
N TRP A 124 10.13 -8.03 -0.05
CA TRP A 124 10.51 -9.27 -0.74
C TRP A 124 12.02 -9.45 -0.87
N ILE A 125 12.75 -8.39 -1.25
CA ILE A 125 14.21 -8.43 -1.32
C ILE A 125 14.80 -8.74 0.06
N PHE A 126 14.24 -8.18 1.14
CA PHE A 126 14.68 -8.46 2.50
C PHE A 126 14.43 -9.90 2.93
N GLN A 127 13.23 -10.44 2.66
CA GLN A 127 12.89 -11.83 2.97
C GLN A 127 13.84 -12.82 2.29
N ILE A 128 14.15 -12.56 1.01
CA ILE A 128 15.10 -13.39 0.25
C ILE A 128 16.51 -13.27 0.84
N LYS A 129 16.98 -12.05 1.15
CA LYS A 129 18.32 -11.83 1.72
C LYS A 129 18.52 -12.44 3.10
N LYS A 130 17.49 -12.40 3.95
CA LYS A 130 17.54 -12.97 5.31
C LYS A 130 17.33 -14.48 5.33
N ARG A 131 16.98 -15.11 4.20
CA ARG A 131 16.70 -16.56 4.09
C ARG A 131 15.78 -17.07 5.20
N LYS A 132 14.75 -16.28 5.55
CA LYS A 132 13.76 -16.61 6.58
C LYS A 132 12.36 -16.28 6.09
N LEU A 133 11.54 -17.31 5.88
CA LEU A 133 10.09 -17.16 5.66
C LEU A 133 9.44 -16.95 7.04
N GLY A 134 9.21 -15.69 7.42
CA GLY A 134 8.58 -15.37 8.70
C GLY A 134 9.15 -14.17 9.46
N CYS A 135 10.08 -13.39 8.88
CA CYS A 135 10.50 -12.14 9.50
C CYS A 135 9.31 -11.19 9.69
N THR A 136 9.11 -10.74 10.93
CA THR A 136 8.07 -9.80 11.31
C THR A 136 8.35 -8.43 10.68
N PHE A 137 7.31 -7.68 10.29
CA PHE A 137 7.45 -6.33 9.73
C PHE A 137 8.25 -5.39 10.65
N GLN A 138 8.15 -5.59 11.96
CA GLN A 138 8.91 -4.86 12.97
C GLN A 138 10.44 -5.06 12.82
N GLU A 139 10.90 -6.29 12.61
CA GLU A 139 12.33 -6.58 12.42
C GLU A 139 12.88 -5.95 11.13
N TRP A 140 12.07 -5.89 10.07
CA TRP A 140 12.43 -5.22 8.82
C TRP A 140 12.57 -3.71 9.02
N TRP A 141 11.61 -3.09 9.71
CA TRP A 141 11.60 -1.65 9.96
C TRP A 141 12.79 -1.20 10.82
N GLU A 142 13.11 -1.95 11.88
CA GLU A 142 14.28 -1.69 12.71
C GLU A 142 15.59 -1.79 11.91
N HIS A 143 15.72 -2.81 11.05
CA HIS A 143 16.89 -2.94 10.17
C HIS A 143 16.96 -1.85 9.10
N PHE A 144 15.82 -1.43 8.54
CA PHE A 144 15.74 -0.38 7.53
C PHE A 144 16.15 0.98 8.11
N ILE A 145 15.61 1.34 9.28
CA ILE A 145 15.98 2.58 9.98
C ILE A 145 17.46 2.56 10.38
N LYS A 146 17.94 1.47 10.99
CA LYS A 146 19.33 1.37 11.46
C LYS A 146 20.36 1.49 10.34
N ARG A 147 20.02 1.02 9.13
CA ARG A 147 20.85 1.16 7.92
C ARG A 147 20.81 2.57 7.32
N SER A 148 19.78 3.37 7.60
CA SER A 148 19.68 4.76 7.14
C SER A 148 20.46 5.74 8.03
N THR A 149 20.82 5.34 9.26
CA THR A 149 21.51 6.16 10.27
C THR A 149 23.02 5.87 10.38
N SER A 150 23.57 4.96 9.58
CA SER A 150 25.00 4.60 9.55
C SER A 150 25.57 4.75 8.15
#